data_AF-A0AAV4TP93-F1
#
_entry.id   AF-A0AAV4TP93-F1
#
_cell.length_a   1.000
_cell.length_b   1.000
_cell.length_c   1.000
_cell.angle_alpha   90.00
_cell.angle_beta   90.00
_cell.angle_gamma   90.00
#
_symmetry.space_group_name_H-M   'P 1'
#
loop_
_entity.id
_entity.type
_entity.pdbx_description
1 polymer ?
#
loop_
_entity_poly.entity_id
_entity_poly.type
_entity_poly.pdbx_seq_one_letter_code
_entity_poly.pdbx_strand_id
1 'polypeptide(L)'
;SASNSFPTKVCKCYVCGRIFANLEQLKEHCCQQHRNLPYVCGLCERARKSCSNFKRHQLIHTGERPLVCRHCGQAFARKDKLNEHERRHERNPYYCKECRNILL
;
A
#
# COMPACT_ATOMS: atom_id res chain seq x y z
N SER A 1 -6.25 -24.38 29.33
CA SER A 1 -7.08 -23.35 28.67
C SER A 1 -6.15 -22.37 27.95
N ALA A 2 -5.88 -22.59 26.67
CA ALA A 2 -5.02 -21.69 25.89
C ALA A 2 -5.89 -20.57 25.31
N SER A 3 -5.86 -19.40 25.95
CA SER A 3 -6.49 -18.19 25.45
C SER A 3 -5.69 -17.70 24.25
N ASN A 4 -6.08 -18.10 23.04
CA ASN A 4 -5.57 -17.52 21.80
C ASN A 4 -6.06 -16.07 21.70
N SER A 5 -5.34 -15.15 22.33
CA SER A 5 -5.50 -13.72 22.13
C SER A 5 -4.92 -13.35 20.76
N PHE A 6 -5.75 -13.43 19.73
CA PHE A 6 -5.48 -12.76 18.47
C PHE A 6 -5.19 -11.28 18.79
N PRO A 7 -4.11 -10.67 18.27
CA PRO A 7 -3.87 -9.26 18.48
C PRO A 7 -5.04 -8.48 17.89
N THR A 8 -5.87 -7.90 18.76
CA THR A 8 -6.96 -7.01 18.36
C THR A 8 -6.33 -5.90 17.54
N LYS A 9 -6.74 -5.78 16.27
CA LYS A 9 -6.13 -4.82 15.34
C LYS A 9 -6.53 -3.40 15.74
N VAL A 10 -5.75 -2.80 16.62
CA VAL A 10 -5.93 -1.43 17.08
C VAL A 10 -5.51 -0.41 16.02
N CYS A 11 -6.18 0.73 16.00
CA CYS A 11 -5.97 1.81 15.03
C CYS A 11 -5.44 3.06 15.74
N LYS A 12 -4.23 3.52 15.38
CA LYS A 12 -3.62 4.73 15.96
C LYS A 12 -3.88 5.94 15.05
N CYS A 13 -4.32 7.07 15.62
CA CYS A 13 -4.32 8.37 14.97
C CYS A 13 -2.89 8.88 14.90
N TYR A 14 -2.41 9.21 13.70
CA TYR A 14 -1.04 9.68 13.52
C TYR A 14 -0.90 11.20 13.64
N VAL A 15 -2.00 11.93 13.81
CA VAL A 15 -1.98 13.38 14.08
C VAL A 15 -1.78 13.65 15.58
N CYS A 16 -2.53 12.95 16.45
CA CYS A 16 -2.48 13.17 17.90
C CYS A 16 -2.02 11.95 18.72
N GLY A 17 -1.75 10.81 18.08
CA GLY A 17 -1.24 9.61 18.74
C GLY A 17 -2.29 8.72 19.42
N ARG A 18 -3.56 9.13 19.49
CA ARG A 18 -4.64 8.36 20.16
C ARG A 18 -4.88 6.99 19.52
N ILE A 19 -5.22 5.99 20.34
CA ILE A 19 -5.47 4.61 19.92
C ILE A 19 -6.98 4.34 19.98
N PHE A 20 -7.48 3.63 18.97
CA PHE A 20 -8.90 3.29 18.79
C PHE A 20 -9.05 1.79 18.58
N ALA A 21 -10.16 1.22 19.02
CA ALA A 21 -10.40 -0.21 18.93
C ALA A 21 -10.62 -0.68 17.49
N ASN A 22 -11.12 0.20 16.61
CA ASN A 22 -11.34 -0.09 15.20
C ASN A 22 -11.20 1.15 14.32
N LEU A 23 -11.32 0.94 13.01
CA LEU A 23 -11.16 1.99 12.00
C LEU A 23 -12.29 3.02 12.01
N GLU A 24 -13.53 2.64 12.33
CA GLU A 24 -14.67 3.56 12.34
C GLU A 24 -14.52 4.61 13.43
N GLN A 25 -14.11 4.19 14.63
CA GLN A 25 -13.81 5.10 15.73
C GLN A 25 -12.66 6.08 15.37
N LEU A 26 -11.61 5.58 14.70
CA LEU A 26 -10.51 6.44 14.23
C LEU A 26 -11.00 7.44 13.16
N LYS A 27 -11.83 6.99 12.21
CA LYS A 27 -12.39 7.86 11.16
C LYS A 27 -13.25 8.95 11.76
N GLU A 28 -14.15 8.63 12.69
CA GLU A 28 -15.00 9.60 13.36
C GLU A 28 -14.18 10.63 14.12
N HIS A 29 -13.21 10.18 14.92
CA HIS A 29 -12.25 11.07 15.58
C HIS A 29 -11.55 12.00 14.58
N CYS A 30 -11.03 11.47 13.48
CA CYS A 30 -10.34 12.28 12.48
C CYS A 30 -11.28 13.18 11.66
N CYS A 31 -12.55 12.80 11.49
CA CYS A 31 -13.58 13.64 10.88
C CYS A 31 -13.80 14.89 11.72
N GLN A 32 -13.99 14.70 13.02
CA GLN A 32 -14.28 15.77 13.97
C GLN A 32 -13.05 16.64 14.26
N GLN A 33 -11.85 16.05 14.30
CA GLN A 33 -10.66 16.73 14.84
C GLN A 33 -9.56 17.01 13.80
N HIS A 34 -9.55 16.31 12.66
CA HIS A 34 -8.41 16.28 11.73
C HIS A 34 -8.82 16.31 10.24
N ARG A 35 -10.00 16.84 9.91
CA ARG A 35 -10.52 16.96 8.52
C ARG A 35 -10.46 15.64 7.73
N ASN A 36 -10.76 14.51 8.37
CA ASN A 36 -10.77 13.15 7.79
C ASN A 36 -9.41 12.63 7.28
N LEU A 37 -8.30 13.10 7.85
CA LEU A 37 -6.95 12.70 7.46
C LEU A 37 -6.22 11.90 8.55
N PRO A 38 -6.61 10.64 8.82
CA PRO A 38 -6.04 9.82 9.90
C PRO A 38 -4.57 9.41 9.71
N TYR A 39 -4.05 9.46 8.48
CA TYR A 39 -2.73 8.92 8.14
C TYR A 39 -1.86 9.96 7.43
N VAL A 40 -0.96 10.61 8.18
CA VAL A 40 -0.01 11.60 7.67
C VAL A 40 1.38 10.98 7.55
N CYS A 41 2.08 11.23 6.45
CA CYS A 41 3.43 10.73 6.25
C CYS A 41 4.44 11.59 7.00
N GLY A 42 5.22 10.99 7.90
CA GLY A 42 6.28 11.73 8.61
C GLY A 42 7.48 12.15 7.74
N LEU A 43 7.58 11.68 6.49
CA LEU A 43 8.67 12.00 5.58
C LEU A 43 8.34 13.11 4.58
N CYS A 44 7.05 13.33 4.28
CA CYS A 44 6.63 14.31 3.28
C CYS A 44 5.27 14.97 3.58
N GLU A 45 4.78 14.81 4.80
CA GLU A 45 3.55 15.42 5.37
C GLU A 45 2.25 15.13 4.60
N ARG A 46 2.31 14.24 3.61
CA ARG A 46 1.16 13.96 2.76
C ARG A 46 0.19 13.02 3.46
N ALA A 47 -1.06 13.45 3.53
CA ALA A 47 -2.11 12.68 4.17
C ALA A 47 -2.79 11.66 3.24
N ARG A 48 -3.32 10.59 3.82
CA ARG A 48 -4.12 9.57 3.15
C ARG A 48 -5.40 9.30 3.93
N LYS A 49 -6.47 9.00 3.20
CA LYS A 49 -7.80 8.68 3.74
C LYS A 49 -7.94 7.26 4.31
N SER A 50 -6.98 6.36 4.07
CA SER A 50 -7.06 4.97 4.55
C SER A 50 -5.68 4.38 4.85
N CYS A 51 -5.63 3.43 5.78
CA CYS A 51 -4.40 2.76 6.20
C CYS A 51 -3.72 2.03 5.03
N SER A 52 -4.49 1.34 4.17
CA SER A 52 -3.93 0.66 2.99
C SER A 52 -3.30 1.63 2.01
N ASN A 53 -3.91 2.81 1.81
CA ASN A 53 -3.35 3.86 0.97
C ASN A 53 -2.08 4.48 1.59
N PHE A 54 -2.03 4.56 2.92
CA PHE A 54 -0.87 5.02 3.66
C PHE A 54 0.30 4.04 3.59
N LYS A 55 0.07 2.74 3.84
CA LYS A 55 1.10 1.70 3.67
C LYS A 55 1.66 1.69 2.25
N ARG A 56 0.78 1.76 1.24
CA ARG A 56 1.18 1.86 -0.17
C ARG A 56 1.98 3.14 -0.45
N HIS A 57 1.66 4.25 0.21
CA HIS A 57 2.39 5.49 0.06
C HIS A 57 3.83 5.38 0.57
N GLN A 58 4.03 4.68 1.69
CA GLN A 58 5.35 4.52 2.31
C GLN A 58 6.35 3.81 1.37
N LEU A 59 5.88 2.93 0.48
CA LEU A 59 6.73 2.27 -0.53
C LEU A 59 7.45 3.25 -1.47
N ILE A 60 6.95 4.48 -1.63
CA ILE A 60 7.62 5.51 -2.44
C ILE A 60 8.91 5.97 -1.73
N HIS A 61 8.90 6.01 -0.40
CA HIS A 61 10.02 6.47 0.40
C HIS A 61 11.03 5.35 0.66
N THR A 62 10.57 4.13 0.90
CA THR A 62 11.47 2.98 1.11
C THR A 62 12.05 2.45 -0.21
N GLY A 63 11.41 2.75 -1.34
CA GLY A 63 11.78 2.19 -2.64
C GLY A 63 11.44 0.70 -2.78
N GLU A 64 10.79 0.09 -1.79
CA GLU A 64 10.41 -1.33 -1.82
C GLU A 64 9.46 -1.63 -2.98
N ARG A 65 9.77 -2.71 -3.70
CA ARG A 65 9.00 -3.20 -4.85
C ARG A 65 8.75 -4.71 -4.69
N PRO A 66 7.84 -5.11 -3.79
CA PRO A 66 7.69 -6.51 -3.40
C PRO A 66 7.05 -7.40 -4.48
N LEU A 67 6.54 -6.82 -5.57
CA LEU A 67 5.79 -7.56 -6.59
C LEU A 67 6.64 -7.71 -7.84
N VAL A 68 7.04 -8.93 -8.16
CA VAL A 68 7.96 -9.22 -9.27
C VAL A 68 7.20 -9.83 -10.43
N CYS A 69 7.43 -9.32 -11.64
CA CYS A 69 6.90 -9.90 -12.86
C CYS A 69 7.55 -11.25 -13.12
N ARG A 70 6.72 -12.28 -13.34
CA ARG A 70 7.19 -13.65 -13.56
C ARG A 70 7.88 -13.86 -14.90
N HIS A 71 7.59 -13.02 -15.90
CA HIS A 71 8.16 -13.15 -17.23
C HIS A 71 9.52 -12.46 -17.38
N CYS A 72 9.74 -11.32 -16.73
CA CYS A 72 10.93 -10.49 -16.95
C CYS A 72 11.70 -10.11 -15.67
N GLY A 73 11.22 -10.50 -14.49
CA GLY A 73 11.85 -10.17 -13.21
C GLY A 73 11.72 -8.71 -12.78
N GLN A 74 11.03 -7.85 -13.54
CA GLN A 74 10.85 -6.45 -13.19
C GLN A 74 9.96 -6.32 -11.94
N ALA A 75 10.41 -5.53 -10.96
CA ALA A 75 9.75 -5.34 -9.68
C ALA A 75 8.87 -4.07 -9.65
N PHE A 76 7.73 -4.16 -8.97
CA PHE A 76 6.71 -3.13 -8.84
C PHE A 76 6.27 -2.94 -7.38
N ALA A 77 6.00 -1.68 -7.01
CA ALA A 77 5.46 -1.34 -5.69
C ALA A 77 3.94 -1.61 -5.57
N ARG A 78 3.24 -1.81 -6.69
CA ARG A 78 1.78 -1.87 -6.73
C ARG A 78 1.26 -2.97 -7.65
N LYS A 79 0.25 -3.71 -7.18
CA LYS A 79 -0.34 -4.84 -7.92
C LYS A 79 -1.02 -4.42 -9.21
N ASP A 80 -1.73 -3.29 -9.20
CA ASP A 80 -2.35 -2.77 -10.42
C ASP A 80 -1.32 -2.42 -11.50
N LYS A 81 -0.12 -1.99 -11.11
CA LYS A 81 0.97 -1.70 -12.04
C LYS A 81 1.66 -2.95 -12.55
N LEU A 82 1.84 -3.97 -11.70
CA LEU A 82 2.29 -5.28 -12.15
C LEU A 82 1.28 -5.89 -13.15
N ASN A 83 -0.01 -5.91 -12.82
CA ASN A 83 -1.02 -6.49 -13.70
C ASN A 83 -1.11 -5.75 -15.05
N GLU A 84 -1.03 -4.41 -15.04
CA GLU A 84 -1.00 -3.61 -16.28
C GLU A 84 0.21 -3.99 -17.14
N HIS A 85 1.36 -4.23 -16.50
CA HIS A 85 2.58 -4.67 -17.16
C HIS A 85 2.48 -6.10 -17.71
N GLU A 86 1.97 -7.06 -16.92
CA GLU A 86 1.83 -8.46 -17.34
C GLU A 86 0.89 -8.61 -18.55
N ARG A 87 -0.18 -7.82 -18.63
CA ARG A 87 -1.04 -7.79 -19.83
C ARG A 87 -0.31 -7.36 -21.11
N ARG A 88 0.82 -6.65 -21.00
CA ARG A 88 1.64 -6.29 -22.17
C ARG A 88 2.42 -7.47 -22.70
N HIS A 89 2.84 -8.38 -21.80
CA HIS A 89 3.44 -9.66 -22.17
C HIS A 89 2.43 -10.57 -22.87
N GLU A 90 1.19 -10.62 -22.38
CA GLU A 90 0.12 -11.38 -23.04
C GLU A 90 -0.18 -10.88 -24.46
N ARG A 91 -0.11 -9.55 -24.68
CA ARG A 91 -0.40 -8.94 -25.99
C ARG A 91 0.74 -9.09 -26.99
N ASN A 92 1.98 -9.17 -26.52
CA ASN A 92 3.14 -9.41 -27.37
C ASN A 92 4.06 -10.43 -26.69
N PRO A 93 3.78 -11.72 -26.89
CA PRO A 93 4.53 -12.79 -26.23
C PRO A 93 5.97 -12.87 -26.73
N TYR A 94 6.35 -12.23 -27.84
CA TYR A 94 7.71 -12.34 -28.36
C TYR A 94 8.64 -11.26 -27.80
N TYR A 95 8.13 -10.05 -27.55
CA TYR A 95 8.98 -8.94 -27.17
C TYR A 95 8.24 -7.87 -26.37
N CYS A 96 8.78 -7.53 -25.20
CA CYS A 96 8.31 -6.39 -24.42
C CYS A 96 9.29 -5.23 -24.51
N LYS A 97 8.89 -4.16 -25.22
CA LYS A 97 9.69 -2.93 -25.37
C LYS A 97 10.03 -2.22 -24.05
N GLU A 98 9.18 -2.35 -23.04
CA GLU A 98 9.44 -1.74 -21.72
C GLU A 98 10.45 -2.55 -20.91
N CYS A 99 10.51 -3.86 -21.13
CA CYS A 99 11.50 -4.74 -20.52
C CYS A 99 12.79 -4.82 -21.32
N ARG A 100 12.74 -4.49 -22.63
CA ARG A 100 13.79 -4.77 -23.61
C ARG A 100 14.21 -6.24 -23.61
N ASN A 101 13.26 -7.14 -23.35
CA ASN A 101 13.48 -8.59 -23.28
C ASN A 101 12.51 -9.35 -24.19
N ILE A 102 13.01 -10.46 -24.73
CA ILE A 102 12.22 -11.49 -25.44
C ILE A 102 11.60 -12.40 -24.37
N LEU A 103 10.30 -12.65 -24.45
CA LEU A 103 9.55 -13.43 -23.47
C LEU A 103 9.32 -14.84 -24.04
N LEU A 104 10.39 -15.64 -24.15
CA LEU A 104 10.30 -17.00 -24.68
C LEU A 104 9.43 -17.90 -23.79
#